data_AF-A0A357HZY4-F1
#
_entry.id   AF-A0A357HZY4-F1
#
_cell.length_a   1.000
_cell.length_b   1.000
_cell.length_c   1.000
_cell.angle_alpha   90.00
_cell.angle_beta   90.00
_cell.angle_gamma   90.00
#
_symmetry.space_group_name_H-M   'P 1'
#
loop_
_entity.id
_entity.type
_entity.pdbx_description
1 polymer ?
#
loop_
_entity_poly.entity_id
_entity_poly.type
_entity_poly.pdbx_seq_one_letter_code
_entity_poly.pdbx_strand_id
1 'polypeptide(L)' 'MDLLRFTTAGSVDDGKSTLIGRLLYDSKAIFEDQLEAMEKSSKSRGDENVNLALLTDGLRSEREQG' A
#
# COMPACT_ATOMS: atom_id res chain seq x y z
N MET A 1 5.07 -21.62 14.53
CA MET A 1 4.99 -20.52 13.55
C MET A 1 4.64 -19.29 14.36
N ASP A 2 5.59 -18.38 14.50
CA ASP A 2 5.44 -17.26 15.43
C ASP A 2 4.76 -16.10 14.70
N LEU A 3 3.76 -15.52 15.37
CA LEU A 3 2.95 -14.44 14.82
C LEU A 3 3.61 -13.10 15.14
N LEU A 4 4.12 -12.42 14.12
CA LEU A 4 4.62 -11.05 14.23
C LEU A 4 3.47 -10.06 14.10
N ARG A 5 3.26 -9.24 15.13
CA ARG A 5 2.40 -8.05 15.09
C ARG A 5 3.28 -6.82 15.17
N PHE A 6 3.15 -5.91 14.21
CA PHE A 6 3.86 -4.64 14.22
C PHE A 6 2.95 -3.52 13.73
N THR A 7 3.31 -2.30 14.07
CA THR A 7 2.62 -1.09 13.64
C THR A 7 3.67 -0.06 13.21
N THR A 8 3.34 0.78 12.24
CA THR A 8 4.16 1.93 11.85
C THR A 8 3.54 3.20 12.43
N ALA A 9 4.38 4.13 12.89
CA ALA A 9 3.96 5.43 13.45
C ALA A 9 4.99 6.50 13.05
N GLY A 10 4.54 7.75 12.87
CA GLY A 10 5.34 8.83 12.28
C GLY A 10 4.45 9.88 11.60
N SER A 11 5.04 11.02 11.24
CA SER A 11 4.40 12.16 10.59
C SER A 11 3.76 11.80 9.24
N VAL A 12 2.84 12.65 8.77
CA VAL A 12 2.40 12.64 7.37
C VAL A 12 3.66 12.71 6.47
N ASP A 13 3.67 11.92 5.40
CA ASP A 13 4.77 11.77 4.43
C ASP A 13 6.04 11.01 4.88
N ASP A 14 6.08 10.46 6.11
CA ASP A 14 7.20 9.60 6.56
C ASP A 14 7.25 8.21 5.87
N GLY A 15 6.48 7.99 4.80
CA GLY A 15 6.52 6.74 4.02
C GLY A 15 5.97 5.50 4.73
N LYS A 16 5.22 5.65 5.83
CA LYS A 16 4.62 4.54 6.61
C LYS A 16 3.79 3.58 5.74
N SER A 17 2.91 4.14 4.90
CA SER A 17 2.07 3.39 3.96
C SER A 17 2.93 2.66 2.91
N THR A 18 3.96 3.32 2.39
CA THR A 18 4.92 2.74 1.45
C THR A 18 5.66 1.56 2.06
N LEU A 19 6.08 1.65 3.32
CA LEU A 19 6.75 0.56 4.04
C LEU A 19 5.84 -0.65 4.21
N ILE A 20 4.58 -0.44 4.63
CA ILE A 20 3.60 -1.53 4.76
C ILE A 20 3.36 -2.17 3.39
N GLY A 21 3.11 -1.36 2.35
CA GLY A 21 2.92 -1.84 0.98
C GLY A 21 4.11 -2.64 0.47
N ARG A 22 5.35 -2.20 0.79
CA ARG A 22 6.57 -2.92 0.42
C ARG A 22 6.70 -4.27 1.11
N LEU A 23 6.41 -4.34 2.41
CA LEU A 23 6.43 -5.61 3.14
C LEU A 23 5.41 -6.60 2.58
N LEU A 24 4.21 -6.14 2.22
CA LEU A 24 3.18 -6.98 1.62
C LEU A 24 3.58 -7.44 0.21
N TYR A 25 4.22 -6.57 -0.57
CA TYR A 25 4.75 -6.91 -1.89
C TYR A 25 5.85 -7.97 -1.82
N ASP A 26 6.87 -7.73 -0.98
CA ASP A 26 8.03 -8.62 -0.86
C ASP A 26 7.66 -9.97 -0.24
N SER A 27 6.64 -10.01 0.63
CA SER A 27 6.08 -11.26 1.20
C SER A 27 5.15 -12.01 0.25
N LYS A 28 4.90 -11.48 -0.96
CA LYS A 28 3.94 -12.03 -1.94
C LYS A 28 2.52 -12.19 -1.37
N ALA A 29 2.16 -11.31 -0.43
CA ALA A 29 0.84 -11.26 0.18
C ALA A 29 -0.16 -10.39 -0.61
N ILE A 30 0.26 -9.84 -1.74
CA ILE A 30 -0.58 -9.04 -2.65
C ILE A 30 -1.00 -9.92 -3.83
N PHE A 31 -2.29 -9.93 -4.14
CA PHE A 31 -2.83 -10.60 -5.32
C PHE A 31 -2.48 -9.83 -6.61
N GLU A 32 -2.37 -10.54 -7.73
CA GLU A 32 -1.96 -9.94 -9.02
C GLU A 32 -2.93 -8.87 -9.52
N ASP A 33 -4.24 -9.05 -9.32
CA ASP A 33 -5.28 -8.08 -9.68
C ASP A 33 -5.10 -6.75 -8.92
N GLN A 34 -4.73 -6.82 -7.64
CA GLN A 34 -4.45 -5.65 -6.81
C GLN A 34 -3.17 -4.94 -7.29
N LEU A 35 -2.15 -5.71 -7.67
CA LEU A 35 -0.93 -5.15 -8.24
C LEU A 35 -1.22 -4.41 -9.56
N GLU A 36 -1.99 -5.01 -10.46
CA GLU A 36 -2.41 -4.36 -11.72
C GLU A 36 -3.23 -3.09 -11.48
N ALA A 37 -4.13 -3.10 -10.50
CA ALA A 37 -4.92 -1.93 -10.13
C ALA A 37 -4.03 -0.79 -9.61
N MET A 38 -3.03 -1.11 -8.78
CA MET A 38 -2.04 -0.13 -8.32
C MET A 38 -1.18 0.40 -9.47
N GLU A 39 -0.73 -0.44 -10.39
CA GLU A 39 0.03 0.00 -11.57
C GLU A 39 -0.75 0.98 -12.43
N LYS A 40 -2.03 0.68 -12.72
CA LYS A 40 -2.92 1.57 -13.47
C LYS A 40 -3.12 2.89 -12.74
N SER A 41 -3.30 2.85 -11.43
CA SER A 41 -3.53 4.03 -10.59
C SER A 41 -2.27 4.89 -10.41
N SER A 42 -1.10 4.26 -10.35
CA SER A 42 0.19 4.96 -10.30
C SER A 42 0.44 5.69 -11.62
N LYS A 43 0.21 4.99 -12.75
CA LYS A 43 0.31 5.59 -14.09
C LYS A 43 -0.66 6.76 -14.29
N SER A 44 -1.90 6.66 -13.81
CA SER A 44 -2.87 7.75 -13.94
C SER A 44 -2.52 8.99 -13.11
N ARG A 45 -1.79 8.80 -12.00
CA ARG A 45 -1.25 9.88 -11.16
C ARG A 45 0.06 10.46 -11.70
N GLY A 46 0.69 9.80 -12.67
CA GLY A 46 1.98 10.22 -13.24
C GLY A 46 3.20 9.74 -12.44
N ASP A 47 3.03 8.74 -11.57
CA ASP A 47 4.14 8.16 -10.81
C ASP A 47 5.05 7.33 -11.74
N GLU A 48 6.37 7.49 -11.63
CA GLU A 48 7.35 6.73 -12.43
C GLU A 48 7.40 5.25 -12.06
N ASN A 49 7.09 4.93 -10.80
CA ASN A 49 7.11 3.58 -10.25
C ASN A 49 5.75 3.22 -9.64
N VAL A 50 5.52 1.93 -9.43
CA VAL A 50 4.33 1.46 -8.71
C VAL A 50 4.29 2.05 -7.32
N ASN A 51 3.25 2.81 -7.04
CA ASN A 51 3.04 3.47 -5.76
C ASN A 51 2.38 2.50 -4.77
N LEU A 52 3.21 1.86 -3.97
CA LEU A 52 2.78 0.83 -3.00
C LEU A 52 1.95 1.40 -1.83
N ALA A 53 1.98 2.71 -1.60
CA ALA A 53 1.12 3.33 -0.58
C ALA A 53 -0.38 3.24 -0.95
N LEU A 54 -0.69 3.11 -2.25
CA LEU A 54 -2.06 2.99 -2.74
C LEU A 54 -2.80 1.76 -2.18
N LEU A 55 -2.06 0.71 -1.79
CA LEU A 55 -2.62 -0.49 -1.18
C LEU A 55 -3.34 -0.18 0.15
N THR A 56 -2.78 0.73 0.94
CA THR A 56 -3.35 1.10 2.24
C THR A 56 -4.31 2.29 2.14
N ASP A 57 -4.15 3.13 1.12
CA ASP A 57 -4.99 4.31 0.94
C ASP A 57 -6.41 3.94 0.52
N GLY A 58 -6.58 2.89 -0.31
CA GLY A 58 -7.91 2.37 -0.67
C GLY A 58 -8.74 1.99 0.55
N LEU A 59 -8.15 1.25 1.49
CA LEU A 59 -8.79 0.84 2.74
C LEU A 59 -9.20 2.02 3.63
N ARG A 60 -8.47 3.13 3.53
CA ARG A 60 -8.78 4.36 4.27
C ARG A 60 -9.92 5.13 3.58
N SER A 61 -9.85 5.31 2.26
CA SER A 61 -10.89 6.00 1.50
C SER A 61 -12.24 5.28 1.56
N GLU A 62 -12.26 3.94 1.58
CA GLU A 62 -13.48 3.16 1.80
C GLU A 62 -14.12 3.43 3.17
N ARG A 63 -13.29 3.65 4.20
CA ARG A 63 -13.76 4.00 5.56
C ARG A 63 -14.19 5.45 5.71
N GLU A 64 -13.72 6.36 4.86
CA GLU A 64 -14.08 7.79 4.90
C GLU A 64 -15.35 8.09 4.06
N GLN A 65 -15.72 7.21 3.13
CA GLN A 65 -16.97 7.29 2.35
C GLN A 65 -18.19 6.62 3.01
N GLY A 66 -17.99 5.88 4.11
CA GLY A 66 -19.05 5.30 4.94
C GLY A 66 -19.22 6.06 6.26
#